data_AF-A0A957MEQ7-F1
#
_entry.id   AF-A0A957MEQ7-F1
#
_cell.length_a   1.000
_cell.length_b   1.000
_cell.length_c   1.000
_cell.angle_alpha   90.00
_cell.angle_beta   90.00
_cell.angle_gamma   90.00
#
_symmetry.space_group_name_H-M   'P 1'
#
loop_
_entity.id
_entity.type
_entity.pdbx_description
1 polymer ?
#
loop_
_entity_poly.entity_id
_entity_poly.type
_entity_poly.pdbx_seq_one_letter_code
_entity_poly.pdbx_strand_id
1 'polypeptide(L)'
;AMAQRYHAAGYAVVIDDFYDPASRLREYDDLARAGMMRVLLYPAAQKAHAQNLQRSGPGPLQEYLDDGIRIVYAELGKALDGLQHDGWIVLDTTDDSPAQTVDRLHALAARL
;
A
#
# COMPACT_ATOMS: atom_id res chain seq x y z
N ALA A 1 7.65 -19.14 -1.36
CA ALA A 1 8.32 -17.89 -1.77
C ALA A 1 9.44 -17.50 -0.79
N MET A 2 10.35 -16.58 -1.16
CA MET A 2 11.43 -16.09 -0.28
C MET A 2 10.88 -15.53 1.05
N ALA A 3 9.76 -14.80 1.01
CA ALA A 3 9.07 -14.28 2.18
C ALA A 3 8.72 -15.37 3.22
N GLN A 4 8.16 -16.50 2.80
CA GLN A 4 7.85 -17.62 3.70
C GLN A 4 9.09 -18.24 4.35
N ARG A 5 10.22 -18.30 3.61
CA ARG A 5 11.48 -18.81 4.16
C ARG A 5 12.01 -17.90 5.27
N TYR A 6 11.99 -16.59 5.06
CA TYR A 6 12.43 -15.64 6.09
C TYR A 6 11.47 -15.63 7.28
N HIS A 7 10.17 -15.69 7.05
CA HIS A 7 9.19 -15.80 8.12
C HIS A 7 9.39 -17.07 8.96
N ALA A 8 9.58 -18.23 8.31
CA ALA A 8 9.86 -19.50 9.00
C ALA A 8 11.20 -19.49 9.76
N ALA A 9 12.14 -18.62 9.37
CA ALA A 9 13.40 -18.40 10.09
C ALA A 9 13.27 -17.39 11.25
N GLY A 10 12.06 -16.89 11.56
CA GLY A 10 11.78 -16.01 12.69
C GLY A 10 11.90 -14.51 12.38
N TYR A 11 12.06 -14.11 11.13
CA TYR A 11 12.11 -12.70 10.75
C TYR A 11 10.70 -12.12 10.53
N ALA A 12 10.52 -10.86 10.91
CA ALA A 12 9.43 -10.05 10.38
C ALA A 12 9.71 -9.74 8.90
N VAL A 13 8.72 -9.97 8.04
CA VAL A 13 8.84 -9.74 6.60
C VAL A 13 7.82 -8.69 6.19
N VAL A 14 8.31 -7.61 5.58
CA VAL A 14 7.48 -6.57 4.97
C VAL A 14 7.69 -6.63 3.46
N ILE A 15 6.60 -6.64 2.71
CA ILE A 15 6.59 -6.52 1.26
C ILE A 15 6.05 -5.12 0.97
N ASP A 16 6.90 -4.26 0.42
CA ASP A 16 6.53 -2.92 -0.03
C ASP A 16 6.28 -2.98 -1.54
N ASP A 17 5.03 -2.78 -1.92
CA ASP A 17 4.58 -2.84 -3.31
C ASP A 17 3.41 -1.87 -3.53
N PHE A 18 3.20 -1.48 -4.78
CA PHE A 18 2.09 -0.61 -5.13
C PHE A 18 0.85 -1.44 -5.51
N TYR A 19 -0.34 -0.90 -5.28
CA TYR A 19 -1.55 -1.56 -5.76
C TYR A 19 -1.64 -1.45 -7.29
N ASP A 20 -1.45 -2.57 -7.98
CA ASP A 20 -1.72 -2.70 -9.41
C ASP A 20 -3.17 -3.15 -9.64
N PRO A 21 -4.03 -2.32 -10.28
CA PRO A 21 -5.40 -2.71 -10.61
C PRO A 21 -5.49 -3.92 -11.56
N ALA A 22 -4.45 -4.19 -12.37
CA ALA A 22 -4.45 -5.29 -13.31
C ALA A 22 -4.21 -6.64 -12.61
N SER A 23 -3.13 -6.77 -11.83
CA SER A 23 -2.86 -8.00 -11.08
C SER A 23 -3.74 -8.15 -9.84
N ARG A 24 -4.16 -7.01 -9.24
CA ARG A 24 -4.78 -6.93 -7.90
C ARG A 24 -3.94 -7.62 -6.82
N LEU A 25 -2.63 -7.67 -7.04
CA LEU A 25 -1.66 -8.28 -6.13
C LEU A 25 -1.91 -9.77 -5.85
N ARG A 26 -2.54 -10.49 -6.81
CA ARG A 26 -2.85 -11.93 -6.70
C ARG A 26 -1.62 -12.82 -6.64
N GLU A 27 -0.47 -12.33 -7.10
CA GLU A 27 0.84 -12.96 -6.93
C GLU A 27 1.19 -13.24 -5.46
N TYR A 28 0.54 -12.55 -4.51
CA TYR A 28 0.71 -12.75 -3.07
C TYR A 28 -0.42 -13.56 -2.41
N ASP A 29 -1.36 -14.15 -3.18
CA ASP A 29 -2.49 -14.90 -2.64
C ASP A 29 -2.07 -16.07 -1.74
N ASP A 30 -0.98 -16.76 -2.07
CA ASP A 30 -0.43 -17.83 -1.23
C ASP A 30 0.08 -17.31 0.12
N LEU A 31 0.62 -16.09 0.15
CA LEU A 31 1.06 -15.44 1.39
C LEU A 31 -0.15 -14.98 2.21
N ALA A 32 -1.18 -14.44 1.55
CA ALA A 32 -2.43 -14.06 2.19
C ALA A 32 -3.09 -15.27 2.87
N ARG A 33 -3.17 -16.41 2.18
CA ARG A 33 -3.66 -17.68 2.76
C ARG A 33 -2.79 -18.19 3.91
N ALA A 34 -1.49 -17.89 3.89
CA ALA A 34 -0.55 -18.22 4.96
C ALA A 34 -0.59 -17.24 6.14
N GLY A 35 -1.55 -16.30 6.19
CA GLY A 35 -1.74 -15.38 7.30
C GLY A 35 -1.05 -14.02 7.15
N MET A 36 -0.62 -13.64 5.96
CA MET A 36 -0.06 -12.31 5.71
C MET A 36 -1.10 -11.21 5.95
N MET A 37 -0.75 -10.25 6.82
CA MET A 37 -1.51 -9.00 6.97
C MET A 37 -1.32 -8.13 5.73
N ARG A 38 -2.43 -7.68 5.15
CA ARG A 38 -2.43 -6.80 3.97
C ARG A 38 -2.95 -5.42 4.37
N VAL A 39 -2.12 -4.41 4.14
CA VAL A 39 -2.43 -3.03 4.50
C VAL A 39 -2.31 -2.16 3.26
N LEU A 40 -3.35 -1.40 2.95
CA LEU A 40 -3.34 -0.37 1.92
C LEU A 40 -3.15 0.98 2.60
N LEU A 41 -2.02 1.65 2.33
CA LEU A 41 -1.83 3.04 2.72
C LEU A 41 -2.53 3.93 1.70
N TYR A 42 -3.57 4.64 2.14
CA TYR A 42 -4.50 5.34 1.27
C TYR A 42 -4.67 6.80 1.71
N PRO A 43 -3.64 7.65 1.49
CA PRO A 43 -3.78 9.09 1.75
C PRO A 43 -4.74 9.72 0.73
N ALA A 44 -5.15 10.97 0.95
CA ALA A 44 -5.90 11.72 -0.05
C ALA A 44 -5.07 11.89 -1.33
N ALA A 45 -5.70 11.78 -2.50
CA ALA A 45 -5.02 11.92 -3.79
C ALA A 45 -4.21 13.23 -3.90
N GLN A 46 -4.73 14.33 -3.35
CA GLN A 46 -4.03 15.62 -3.31
C GLN A 46 -2.70 15.54 -2.54
N LYS A 47 -2.63 14.77 -1.45
CA LYS A 47 -1.40 14.54 -0.69
C LYS A 47 -0.39 13.76 -1.52
N ALA A 48 -0.82 12.72 -2.23
CA ALA A 48 0.03 11.94 -3.11
C ALA A 48 0.61 12.79 -4.25
N HIS A 49 -0.21 13.63 -4.90
CA HIS A 49 0.26 14.60 -5.90
C HIS A 49 1.28 15.60 -5.34
N ALA A 50 1.01 16.16 -4.15
CA ALA A 50 1.93 17.10 -3.51
C ALA A 50 3.28 16.46 -3.18
N GLN A 51 3.27 15.22 -2.68
CA GLN A 51 4.49 14.45 -2.41
C GLN A 51 5.23 14.06 -3.69
N ASN A 52 4.51 13.74 -4.77
CA ASN A 52 5.10 13.49 -6.08
C ASN A 52 5.86 14.74 -6.57
N LEU A 53 5.19 15.90 -6.60
CA LEU A 53 5.80 17.17 -6.99
C LEU A 53 7.04 17.50 -6.15
N GLN A 54 7.00 17.27 -4.83
CA GLN A 54 8.15 17.49 -3.95
C GLN A 54 9.35 16.59 -4.30
N ARG A 55 9.10 15.36 -4.78
CA ARG A 55 10.15 14.38 -5.10
C ARG A 55 10.72 14.55 -6.50
N SER A 56 9.86 14.73 -7.50
CA SER A 56 10.26 14.79 -8.91
C SER A 56 10.64 16.20 -9.37
N GLY A 57 10.19 17.23 -8.63
CA GLY A 57 10.16 18.60 -9.14
C GLY A 57 9.14 18.77 -10.29
N PRO A 58 8.96 20.01 -10.78
CA PRO A 58 8.08 20.27 -11.93
C PRO A 58 8.70 19.74 -13.23
N GLY A 59 7.87 19.18 -14.12
CA GLY A 59 8.30 18.77 -15.46
C GLY A 59 7.59 17.50 -15.97
N PRO A 60 7.99 16.97 -17.14
CA PRO A 60 7.29 15.86 -17.79
C PRO A 60 7.18 14.59 -16.93
N LEU A 61 8.18 14.32 -16.06
CA LEU A 61 8.13 13.20 -15.14
C LEU A 61 7.02 13.36 -14.09
N GLN A 62 6.83 14.58 -13.58
CA GLN A 62 5.75 14.86 -12.61
C GLN A 62 4.39 14.68 -13.26
N GLU A 63 4.18 15.19 -14.48
CA GLU A 63 2.93 15.03 -15.22
C GLU A 63 2.60 13.55 -15.46
N TYR A 64 3.58 12.76 -15.89
CA TYR A 64 3.43 11.32 -16.09
C TYR A 64 3.03 10.60 -14.78
N LEU A 65 3.70 10.91 -13.68
CA LEU A 65 3.42 10.30 -12.39
C LEU A 65 2.05 10.74 -11.83
N ASP A 66 1.64 11.99 -12.06
CA ASP A 66 0.32 12.48 -11.67
C ASP A 66 -0.80 11.77 -12.43
N ASP A 67 -0.62 11.51 -13.73
CA ASP A 67 -1.56 10.69 -14.48
C ASP A 67 -1.66 9.26 -13.92
N GLY A 68 -0.51 8.67 -13.56
CA GLY A 68 -0.47 7.38 -12.86
C GLY A 68 -1.25 7.39 -11.55
N ILE A 69 -1.02 8.39 -10.70
CA ILE A 69 -1.74 8.59 -9.43
C ILE A 69 -3.25 8.69 -9.70
N ARG A 70 -3.67 9.51 -10.65
CA ARG A 70 -5.10 9.69 -10.98
C ARG A 70 -5.76 8.37 -11.41
N ILE A 71 -5.09 7.57 -12.25
CA ILE A 71 -5.60 6.28 -12.71
C ILE A 71 -5.72 5.30 -11.53
N VAL A 72 -4.66 5.16 -10.72
CA VAL A 72 -4.64 4.24 -9.57
C VAL A 72 -5.73 4.61 -8.56
N TYR A 73 -5.90 5.91 -8.25
CA TYR A 73 -6.94 6.35 -7.31
C TYR A 73 -8.35 6.14 -7.84
N ALA A 74 -8.58 6.31 -9.14
CA ALA A 74 -9.87 6.04 -9.76
C ALA A 74 -10.25 4.55 -9.68
N GLU A 75 -9.28 3.66 -9.86
CA GLU A 75 -9.49 2.22 -9.72
C GLU A 75 -9.63 1.80 -8.26
N LEU A 76 -8.80 2.33 -7.36
CA LEU A 76 -8.94 2.09 -5.92
C LEU A 76 -10.31 2.52 -5.43
N GLY A 77 -10.80 3.71 -5.80
CA GLY A 77 -12.12 4.19 -5.39
C GLY A 77 -13.28 3.23 -5.75
N LYS A 78 -13.11 2.39 -6.77
CA LYS A 78 -14.09 1.33 -7.13
C LYS A 78 -13.85 0.02 -6.37
N ALA A 79 -12.63 -0.22 -5.90
CA ALA A 79 -12.18 -1.48 -5.33
C ALA A 79 -12.14 -1.49 -3.79
N LEU A 80 -12.15 -0.32 -3.12
CA LEU A 80 -11.95 -0.21 -1.66
C LEU A 80 -12.87 -1.15 -0.86
N ASP A 81 -14.17 -1.10 -1.10
CA ASP A 81 -15.14 -1.93 -0.38
C ASP A 81 -14.85 -3.43 -0.56
N GLY A 82 -14.48 -3.83 -1.79
CA GLY A 82 -14.10 -5.20 -2.10
C GLY A 82 -12.80 -5.61 -1.40
N LEU A 83 -11.79 -4.74 -1.39
CA LEU A 83 -10.52 -4.99 -0.70
C LEU A 83 -10.75 -5.16 0.81
N GLN A 84 -11.55 -4.28 1.43
CA GLN A 84 -11.89 -4.40 2.85
C GLN A 84 -12.65 -5.69 3.15
N HIS A 85 -13.61 -6.07 2.30
CA HIS A 85 -14.31 -7.35 2.41
C HIS A 85 -13.35 -8.54 2.32
N ASP A 86 -12.37 -8.46 1.43
CA ASP A 86 -11.33 -9.47 1.25
C ASP A 86 -10.28 -9.46 2.38
N GLY A 87 -10.44 -8.62 3.41
CA GLY A 87 -9.59 -8.59 4.60
C GLY A 87 -8.39 -7.65 4.51
N TRP A 88 -8.36 -6.72 3.54
CA TRP A 88 -7.39 -5.63 3.54
C TRP A 88 -7.71 -4.60 4.61
N ILE A 89 -6.68 -4.14 5.30
CA ILE A 89 -6.77 -3.00 6.21
C ILE A 89 -6.47 -1.74 5.40
N VAL A 90 -7.47 -0.90 5.17
CA VAL A 90 -7.30 0.39 4.50
C VAL A 90 -7.02 1.46 5.55
N LEU A 91 -5.86 2.10 5.47
CA LEU A 91 -5.43 3.15 6.39
C LEU A 91 -5.34 4.48 5.65
N ASP A 92 -6.17 5.44 6.05
CA ASP A 92 -5.93 6.84 5.69
C ASP A 92 -4.65 7.32 6.38
N THR A 93 -3.67 7.73 5.58
CA THR A 93 -2.37 8.25 6.00
C THR A 93 -2.13 9.68 5.53
N THR A 94 -3.19 10.42 5.18
CA THR A 94 -3.12 11.78 4.61
C THR A 94 -2.24 12.72 5.44
N ASP A 95 -2.44 12.68 6.75
CA ASP A 95 -1.78 13.57 7.71
C ASP A 95 -0.62 12.89 8.45
N ASP A 96 -0.35 11.62 8.17
CA ASP A 96 0.71 10.89 8.83
C ASP A 96 2.09 11.34 8.31
N SER A 97 3.01 11.55 9.25
CA SER A 97 4.44 11.44 8.95
C SER A 97 4.84 9.96 8.76
N PRO A 98 5.96 9.67 8.09
CA PRO A 98 6.43 8.29 7.95
C PRO A 98 6.56 7.55 9.29
N ALA A 99 7.03 8.23 10.35
CA ALA A 99 7.15 7.63 11.68
C ALA A 99 5.78 7.25 12.27
N GLN A 100 4.79 8.14 12.14
CA GLN A 100 3.42 7.84 12.61
C GLN A 100 2.79 6.68 11.83
N THR A 101 3.01 6.61 10.52
CA THR A 101 2.56 5.46 9.71
C THR A 101 3.19 4.17 10.22
N VAL A 102 4.51 4.16 10.49
CA VAL A 102 5.22 2.99 11.02
C VAL A 102 4.68 2.58 12.39
N ASP A 103 4.45 3.53 13.30
CA ASP A 103 3.90 3.25 14.63
C ASP A 103 2.51 2.58 14.53
N ARG A 104 1.67 3.06 13.60
CA ARG A 104 0.36 2.46 13.33
C ARG A 104 0.47 1.05 12.76
N LEU A 105 1.38 0.82 11.81
CA LEU A 105 1.64 -0.53 11.26
C LEU A 105 2.13 -1.50 12.34
N HIS A 106 3.03 -1.05 13.21
CA HIS A 106 3.53 -1.85 14.33
C HIS A 106 2.41 -2.19 15.32
N ALA A 107 1.55 -1.22 15.65
CA ALA A 107 0.41 -1.44 16.52
C ALA A 107 -0.64 -2.41 15.93
N LEU A 108 -0.79 -2.44 14.60
CA LEU A 108 -1.63 -3.43 13.92
C LEU A 108 -1.01 -4.82 13.97
N ALA A 109 0.28 -4.94 13.65
CA ALA A 109 1.00 -6.21 13.67
C ALA A 109 1.02 -6.86 15.06
N ALA A 110 1.07 -6.05 16.14
CA ALA A 110 1.05 -6.54 17.52
C ALA A 110 -0.29 -7.13 17.98
N ARG A 111 -1.36 -7.02 17.17
CA ARG A 111 -2.69 -7.57 17.47
C ARG A 111 -2.96 -8.93 16.81
N LEU A 112 -2.00 -9.43 16.03
CA LEU A 112 -2.03 -10.73 15.35
C LEU A 112 -1.26 -11.77 16.17
#